data_AF-S0ET63-F1
#
_entry.id   AF-S0ET63-F1
#
_cell.length_a   1.000
_cell.length_b   1.000
_cell.length_c   1.000
_cell.angle_alpha   90.00
_cell.angle_beta   90.00
_cell.angle_gamma   90.00
#
_symmetry.space_group_name_H-M   'P 1'
#
loop_
_entity.id
_entity.type
_entity.pdbx_description
1 polymer ?
#
loop_
_entity_poly.entity_id
_entity_poly.type
_entity_poly.pdbx_seq_one_letter_code
_entity_poly.pdbx_strand_id
1 'polypeptide(L)'
;MLGAVYGVRGLGALVWGGAVGGCWDGQDDGRLLGWWSGGLLASLLFYLLWWYLPHAAQIEHMDHYYIAVQLEPHSITQLWHNVREAFFSWGRGLWPYLIKHMPIEVLMTIYLLATTLRPIVRHLQKRYLNIQEMSILYLVGWICVFTLFLCVVNYAPSRYYVLFYPALSILAAVGLKQITENLRRGKAVLAGLLLLWGLVNTYWVSDWLTHLTYRQEAADRWLGEHLPQNAVVFGAVAPGLCINNHLLPICMIAGLCNDHHPVERFAGRPRYILILDNNGKDHRWRERWWVQHYPDLVDPKRRIHAFRHILRPFFTIGLYEVPPNWPGESSSPKTKPLHSQRG
;
A
#
# COMPACT_ATOMS: atom_id res chain seq x y z
N MET A 1 5.18 11.06 14.16
CA MET A 1 5.85 9.77 13.80
C MET A 1 5.39 9.21 12.45
N LEU A 2 4.11 8.93 12.25
CA LEU A 2 3.56 8.50 10.94
C LEU A 2 3.89 9.48 9.80
N GLY A 3 3.80 10.80 10.03
CA GLY A 3 4.22 11.82 9.05
C GLY A 3 5.70 11.78 8.66
N ALA A 4 6.59 11.30 9.54
CA ALA A 4 8.01 11.13 9.24
C ALA A 4 8.27 9.85 8.43
N VAL A 5 7.54 8.76 8.74
CA VAL A 5 7.60 7.51 7.97
C VAL A 5 7.00 7.70 6.56
N TYR A 6 5.93 8.50 6.42
CA TYR A 6 5.39 8.89 5.11
C TYR A 6 6.28 9.93 4.40
N GLY A 7 6.96 10.81 5.14
CA GLY A 7 7.98 11.71 4.61
C GLY A 7 9.14 10.96 3.96
N VAL A 8 9.61 9.85 4.54
CA VAL A 8 10.70 9.05 3.96
C VAL A 8 10.27 8.25 2.72
N ARG A 9 8.97 8.01 2.49
CA ARG A 9 8.41 7.31 1.30
C ARG A 9 8.37 8.20 0.04
N GLY A 10 9.50 8.81 -0.31
CA GLY A 10 9.71 9.55 -1.56
C GLY A 10 9.37 11.05 -1.51
N LEU A 11 8.54 11.49 -0.56
CA LEU A 11 8.25 12.92 -0.38
C LEU A 11 9.42 13.68 0.24
N GLY A 12 10.31 13.05 1.00
CA GLY A 12 11.46 13.71 1.63
C GLY A 12 12.41 14.28 0.59
N ALA A 13 12.71 13.53 -0.48
CA ALA A 13 13.51 14.05 -1.59
C ALA A 13 12.83 15.22 -2.31
N LEU A 14 11.50 15.19 -2.46
CA LEU A 14 10.71 16.28 -3.10
C LEU A 14 10.58 17.52 -2.21
N VAL A 15 10.30 17.33 -0.91
CA VAL A 15 10.08 18.38 0.09
C VAL A 15 11.41 19.07 0.42
N TRP A 16 12.49 18.31 0.60
CA TRP A 16 13.82 18.88 0.87
C TRP A 16 14.52 19.37 -0.39
N GLY A 17 14.41 18.66 -1.52
CA GLY A 17 15.01 19.09 -2.79
C GLY A 17 14.38 20.35 -3.37
N GLY A 18 13.04 20.47 -3.30
CA GLY A 18 12.29 21.63 -3.80
C GLY A 18 12.41 22.88 -2.93
N ALA A 19 12.30 22.74 -1.61
CA ALA A 19 12.37 23.89 -0.69
C ALA A 19 13.76 24.53 -0.64
N VAL A 20 14.81 23.74 -0.77
CA VAL A 20 16.20 24.25 -0.77
C VAL A 20 16.60 24.79 -2.15
N GLY A 21 16.11 24.18 -3.24
CA GLY A 21 16.33 24.69 -4.60
C GLY A 21 15.58 25.99 -4.92
N GLY A 22 14.41 26.22 -4.31
CA GLY A 22 13.59 27.41 -4.56
C GLY A 22 14.07 28.71 -3.88
N CYS A 23 14.98 28.62 -2.90
CA CYS A 23 15.50 29.79 -2.18
C CYS A 23 16.81 30.35 -2.76
N TRP A 24 17.41 29.70 -3.76
CA TRP A 24 18.69 30.13 -4.32
C TRP A 24 18.67 30.18 -5.85
N ASP A 25 18.73 31.40 -6.38
CA ASP A 25 18.76 31.72 -7.80
C ASP A 25 20.11 31.26 -8.40
N GLY A 26 20.12 30.19 -9.21
CA GLY A 26 21.33 29.68 -9.85
C GLY A 26 21.16 28.36 -10.60
N GLN A 27 20.97 28.44 -11.91
CA GLN A 27 20.82 27.33 -12.87
C GLN A 27 22.16 26.62 -13.20
N ASP A 28 22.82 26.02 -12.22
CA ASP A 28 23.96 25.12 -12.50
C ASP A 28 23.53 23.66 -12.29
N ASP A 29 23.54 22.86 -13.36
CA ASP A 29 23.06 21.48 -13.40
C ASP A 29 23.74 20.57 -12.35
N GLY A 30 25.02 20.82 -12.06
CA GLY A 30 25.77 20.08 -11.04
C GLY A 30 25.28 20.33 -9.61
N ARG A 31 24.69 21.51 -9.34
CA ARG A 31 24.15 21.85 -8.02
C ARG A 31 22.81 21.18 -7.78
N LEU A 32 21.93 21.16 -8.79
CA LEU A 32 20.66 20.43 -8.74
C LEU A 32 20.86 18.96 -8.38
N LEU A 33 21.78 18.27 -9.05
CA LEU A 33 22.08 16.86 -8.75
C LEU A 33 22.60 16.69 -7.31
N GLY A 34 23.49 17.59 -6.87
CA GLY A 34 23.98 17.64 -5.49
C GLY A 34 22.86 17.83 -4.45
N TRP A 35 21.85 18.66 -4.74
CA TRP A 35 20.70 18.87 -3.85
C TRP A 35 19.81 17.64 -3.75
N TRP A 36 19.47 17.01 -4.88
CA TRP A 36 18.67 15.79 -4.88
C TRP A 36 19.39 14.65 -4.14
N SER A 37 20.68 14.46 -4.41
CA SER A 37 21.51 13.47 -3.73
C SER A 37 21.66 13.79 -2.24
N GLY A 38 21.85 15.06 -1.88
CA GLY A 38 21.97 15.52 -0.50
C GLY A 38 20.67 15.35 0.30
N GLY A 39 19.52 15.73 -0.27
CA GLY A 39 18.21 15.56 0.35
C GLY A 39 17.82 14.09 0.51
N LEU A 40 18.14 13.26 -0.48
CA LEU A 40 18.00 11.81 -0.38
C LEU A 40 18.89 11.25 0.73
N LEU A 41 20.18 11.59 0.73
CA LEU A 41 21.13 11.13 1.76
C LEU A 41 20.69 11.56 3.16
N ALA A 42 20.27 12.81 3.34
CA ALA A 42 19.76 13.31 4.61
C ALA A 42 18.51 12.54 5.06
N SER A 43 17.59 12.26 4.13
CA SER A 43 16.38 11.46 4.43
C SER A 43 16.75 10.02 4.83
N LEU A 44 17.70 9.40 4.13
CA LEU A 44 18.21 8.06 4.44
C LEU A 44 18.92 8.03 5.78
N LEU A 45 19.77 9.01 6.08
CA LEU A 45 20.46 9.13 7.37
C LEU A 45 19.47 9.37 8.51
N PHE A 46 18.47 10.23 8.31
CA PHE A 46 17.43 10.44 9.32
C PHE A 46 16.64 9.15 9.60
N TYR A 47 16.22 8.44 8.55
CA TYR A 47 15.59 7.14 8.69
C TYR A 47 16.51 6.15 9.41
N LEU A 48 17.77 6.05 9.01
CA LEU A 48 18.72 5.11 9.58
C LEU A 48 18.96 5.40 11.07
N LEU A 49 19.36 6.63 11.40
CA LEU A 49 19.80 7.02 12.74
C LEU A 49 18.65 7.14 13.73
N TRP A 50 17.50 7.68 13.30
CA TRP A 50 16.40 8.01 14.19
C TRP A 50 15.31 6.95 14.25
N TRP A 51 15.22 6.09 13.23
CA TRP A 51 14.18 5.06 13.14
C TRP A 51 14.76 3.65 13.08
N TYR A 52 15.55 3.32 12.06
CA TYR A 52 16.00 1.95 11.86
C TYR A 52 16.90 1.46 13.00
N LEU A 53 18.00 2.17 13.33
CA LEU A 53 18.95 1.72 14.34
C LEU A 53 18.32 1.56 15.74
N PRO A 54 17.51 2.51 16.26
CA PRO A 54 16.89 2.34 17.58
C PRO A 54 15.90 1.17 17.66
N HIS A 55 15.32 0.76 16.52
CA HIS A 55 14.30 -0.29 16.45
C HIS A 55 14.78 -1.53 15.68
N ALA A 56 16.09 -1.65 15.41
CA ALA A 56 16.63 -2.63 14.46
C ALA A 56 16.25 -4.06 14.82
N ALA A 57 16.35 -4.44 16.11
CA ALA A 57 16.01 -5.79 16.56
C ALA A 57 14.50 -6.12 16.38
N GLN A 58 13.63 -5.13 16.57
CA GLN A 58 12.18 -5.31 16.38
C GLN A 58 11.85 -5.41 14.89
N ILE A 59 12.46 -4.55 14.07
CA ILE A 59 12.32 -4.54 12.62
C ILE A 59 12.84 -5.85 12.04
N GLU A 60 14.03 -6.31 12.42
CA GLU A 60 14.64 -7.56 11.93
C GLU A 60 13.78 -8.77 12.26
N HIS A 61 13.22 -8.84 13.47
CA HIS A 61 12.31 -9.91 13.86
C HIS A 61 11.06 -9.96 12.96
N MET A 62 10.46 -8.79 12.66
CA MET A 62 9.31 -8.70 11.76
C MET A 62 9.71 -8.97 10.31
N ASP A 63 10.79 -8.35 9.85
CA ASP A 63 11.28 -8.41 8.47
C ASP A 63 11.68 -9.82 8.08
N HIS A 64 12.32 -10.60 8.95
CA HIS A 64 12.67 -11.98 8.65
C HIS A 64 11.42 -12.79 8.26
N TYR A 65 10.32 -12.62 9.00
CA TYR A 65 9.05 -13.26 8.66
C TYR A 65 8.46 -12.72 7.35
N TYR A 66 8.41 -11.40 7.16
CA TYR A 66 7.83 -10.80 5.95
C TYR A 66 8.63 -11.11 4.68
N ILE A 67 9.96 -11.07 4.75
CA ILE A 67 10.86 -11.36 3.62
C ILE A 67 10.77 -12.84 3.27
N ALA A 68 11.06 -13.72 4.24
CA ALA A 68 11.16 -15.15 3.98
C ALA A 68 9.81 -15.81 3.67
N VAL A 69 8.70 -15.29 4.21
CA VAL A 69 7.37 -15.92 4.03
C VAL A 69 6.50 -15.18 3.01
N GLN A 70 6.61 -13.85 2.88
CA GLN A 70 5.66 -13.06 2.08
C GLN A 70 6.24 -12.38 0.83
N LEU A 71 7.51 -11.99 0.82
CA LEU A 71 8.07 -11.22 -0.29
C LEU A 71 8.83 -12.09 -1.28
N GLU A 72 9.69 -13.00 -0.82
CA GLU A 72 10.56 -13.74 -1.73
C GLU A 72 9.83 -14.86 -2.48
N PRO A 73 10.00 -14.99 -3.81
CA PRO A 73 9.51 -16.13 -4.56
C PRO A 73 10.35 -17.37 -4.24
N HIS A 74 9.72 -18.42 -3.70
CA HIS A 74 10.40 -19.68 -3.37
C HIS A 74 10.68 -20.59 -4.57
N SER A 75 10.20 -20.23 -5.78
CA SER A 75 10.44 -20.99 -7.00
C SER A 75 10.27 -20.14 -8.26
N ILE A 76 10.85 -20.61 -9.38
CA ILE A 76 10.67 -19.99 -10.71
C ILE A 76 9.19 -20.00 -11.13
N THR A 77 8.47 -21.08 -10.81
CA THR A 77 7.04 -21.19 -11.08
C THR A 77 6.24 -20.12 -10.33
N GLN A 78 6.61 -19.88 -9.07
CA GLN A 78 6.01 -18.83 -8.26
C GLN A 78 6.34 -17.44 -8.81
N LEU A 79 7.59 -17.20 -9.23
CA LEU A 79 7.99 -15.95 -9.89
C LEU A 79 7.16 -15.71 -11.17
N TRP A 80 6.97 -16.74 -12.00
CA TRP A 80 6.12 -16.64 -13.18
C TRP A 80 4.65 -16.35 -12.83
N HIS A 81 4.15 -16.98 -11.76
CA HIS A 81 2.83 -16.68 -11.23
C HIS A 81 2.69 -15.21 -10.81
N ASN A 82 3.70 -14.65 -10.12
CA ASN A 82 3.71 -13.25 -9.71
C ASN A 82 3.70 -12.30 -10.91
N VAL A 83 4.50 -12.56 -11.94
CA VAL A 83 4.47 -11.80 -13.20
C VAL A 83 3.06 -11.82 -13.80
N ARG A 84 2.45 -13.00 -13.92
CA ARG A 84 1.10 -13.12 -14.48
C ARG A 84 0.07 -12.37 -13.64
N GLU A 85 0.11 -12.51 -12.32
CA GLU A 85 -0.79 -11.80 -11.42
C GLU A 85 -0.62 -10.27 -11.51
N ALA A 86 0.63 -9.78 -11.54
CA ALA A 86 0.94 -8.36 -11.65
C ALA A 86 0.35 -7.73 -12.91
N PHE A 87 0.38 -8.41 -14.07
CA PHE A 87 -0.13 -7.84 -15.32
C PHE A 87 -1.61 -8.12 -15.59
N PHE A 88 -2.14 -9.28 -15.18
CA PHE A 88 -3.43 -9.77 -15.67
C PHE A 88 -4.49 -10.03 -14.60
N SER A 89 -4.15 -9.96 -13.32
CA SER A 89 -5.12 -10.21 -12.26
C SER A 89 -6.06 -9.02 -12.06
N TRP A 90 -7.35 -9.17 -12.37
CA TRP A 90 -8.32 -8.08 -12.27
C TRP A 90 -8.55 -7.56 -10.86
N GLY A 91 -8.36 -8.40 -9.84
CA GLY A 91 -8.55 -8.01 -8.45
C GLY A 91 -7.33 -7.34 -7.82
N ARG A 92 -6.12 -7.71 -8.28
CA ARG A 92 -4.85 -7.48 -7.54
C ARG A 92 -3.65 -7.21 -8.44
N GLY A 93 -3.86 -7.09 -9.74
CA GLY A 93 -2.81 -6.79 -10.71
C GLY A 93 -2.56 -5.29 -10.79
N LEU A 94 -1.30 -4.94 -11.02
CA LEU A 94 -0.84 -3.58 -11.25
C LEU A 94 -1.61 -2.91 -12.39
N TRP A 95 -1.66 -3.55 -13.56
CA TRP A 95 -2.27 -2.93 -14.74
C TRP A 95 -3.78 -2.73 -14.61
N PRO A 96 -4.56 -3.75 -14.21
CA PRO A 96 -5.99 -3.56 -13.93
C PRO A 96 -6.23 -2.47 -12.89
N TYR A 97 -5.40 -2.39 -11.83
CA TYR A 97 -5.51 -1.33 -10.85
C TYR A 97 -5.22 0.06 -11.45
N LEU A 98 -4.09 0.23 -12.14
CA LEU A 98 -3.70 1.51 -12.74
C LEU A 98 -4.73 1.99 -13.76
N ILE A 99 -5.26 1.09 -14.61
CA ILE A 99 -6.31 1.44 -15.57
C ILE A 99 -7.62 1.81 -14.85
N LYS A 100 -7.99 1.08 -13.81
CA LYS A 100 -9.24 1.30 -13.07
C LYS A 100 -9.22 2.60 -12.25
N HIS A 101 -8.07 2.91 -11.64
CA HIS A 101 -7.96 3.98 -10.64
C HIS A 101 -7.22 5.23 -11.15
N MET A 102 -6.39 5.09 -12.20
CA MET A 102 -5.60 6.17 -12.78
C MET A 102 -5.65 6.18 -14.33
N PRO A 103 -6.84 6.04 -14.96
CA PRO A 103 -6.94 5.89 -16.41
C PRO A 103 -6.34 7.09 -17.15
N ILE A 104 -6.53 8.31 -16.62
CA ILE A 104 -6.06 9.54 -17.26
C ILE A 104 -4.53 9.59 -17.22
N GLU A 105 -3.93 9.31 -16.07
CA GLU A 105 -2.48 9.36 -15.91
C GLU A 105 -1.79 8.31 -16.77
N VAL A 106 -2.37 7.10 -16.82
CA VAL A 106 -1.89 6.02 -17.70
C VAL A 106 -1.98 6.44 -19.16
N LEU A 107 -3.13 6.94 -19.62
CA LEU A 107 -3.32 7.35 -21.02
C LEU A 107 -2.40 8.51 -21.41
N MET A 108 -2.26 9.53 -20.56
CA MET A 108 -1.37 10.66 -20.81
C MET A 108 0.10 10.25 -20.80
N THR A 109 0.49 9.33 -19.93
CA THR A 109 1.84 8.76 -19.93
C THR A 109 2.10 7.98 -21.22
N ILE A 110 1.17 7.13 -21.66
CA ILE A 110 1.28 6.39 -22.93
C ILE A 110 1.40 7.37 -24.10
N TYR A 111 0.57 8.42 -24.15
CA TYR A 111 0.63 9.46 -25.17
C TYR A 111 2.00 10.17 -25.20
N LEU A 112 2.49 10.59 -24.02
CA LEU A 112 3.79 11.24 -23.90
C LEU A 112 4.89 10.32 -24.42
N LEU A 113 4.91 9.05 -23.99
CA LEU A 113 5.91 8.09 -24.43
C LEU A 113 5.84 7.86 -25.94
N ALA A 114 4.64 7.68 -26.52
CA ALA A 114 4.48 7.48 -27.95
C ALA A 114 5.02 8.64 -28.79
N THR A 115 4.96 9.87 -28.27
CA THR A 115 5.41 11.08 -28.97
C THR A 115 6.88 11.42 -28.69
N THR A 116 7.43 11.08 -27.53
CA THR A 116 8.81 11.45 -27.13
C THR A 116 9.84 10.33 -27.26
N LEU A 117 9.45 9.05 -27.27
CA LEU A 117 10.40 7.92 -27.32
C LEU A 117 11.31 7.96 -28.56
N ARG A 118 10.75 8.25 -29.74
CA ARG A 118 11.52 8.27 -31.00
C ARG A 118 12.60 9.38 -30.98
N PRO A 119 12.29 10.64 -30.63
CA PRO A 119 13.30 11.68 -30.42
C PRO A 119 14.37 11.29 -29.40
N ILE A 120 13.96 10.80 -28.22
CA ILE A 120 14.87 10.43 -27.13
C ILE A 120 15.86 9.36 -27.59
N VAL A 121 15.40 8.32 -28.30
CA VAL A 121 16.28 7.25 -28.82
C VAL A 121 17.31 7.80 -29.82
N ARG A 122 16.89 8.73 -30.70
CA ARG A 122 17.82 9.38 -31.65
C ARG A 122 18.86 10.25 -30.94
N HIS A 123 18.45 10.97 -29.90
CA HIS A 123 19.34 11.82 -29.10
C HIS A 123 20.30 11.01 -28.22
N LEU A 124 19.83 9.88 -27.65
CA LEU A 124 20.67 8.91 -26.96
C LEU A 124 21.78 8.37 -27.86
N GLN A 125 21.46 8.00 -29.10
CA GLN A 125 22.46 7.54 -30.08
C GLN A 125 23.51 8.60 -30.39
N LYS A 126 23.12 9.89 -30.34
CA LYS A 126 24.02 11.02 -30.54
C LYS A 126 24.69 11.51 -29.24
N ARG A 127 24.40 10.89 -28.08
CA ARG A 127 24.85 11.31 -26.74
C ARG A 127 24.51 12.76 -26.37
N TYR A 128 23.36 13.26 -26.84
CA TYR A 128 22.89 14.64 -26.62
C TYR A 128 21.47 14.65 -26.05
N LEU A 129 21.31 14.21 -24.80
CA LEU A 129 20.02 14.33 -24.11
C LEU A 129 19.94 15.65 -23.37
N ASN A 130 18.81 16.35 -23.51
CA ASN A 130 18.52 17.52 -22.70
C ASN A 130 17.95 17.13 -21.32
N ILE A 131 17.87 18.08 -20.39
CA ILE A 131 17.40 17.87 -19.01
C ILE A 131 15.97 17.31 -18.97
N GLN A 132 15.10 17.75 -19.88
CA GLN A 132 13.71 17.29 -19.93
C GLN A 132 13.64 15.81 -20.33
N GLU A 133 14.42 15.39 -21.31
CA GLU A 133 14.49 14.00 -21.76
C GLU A 133 15.10 13.09 -20.68
N MET A 134 16.16 13.56 -20.00
CA MET A 134 16.74 12.86 -18.84
C MET A 134 15.70 12.69 -17.72
N SER A 135 14.92 13.72 -17.44
CA SER A 135 13.85 13.69 -16.42
C SER A 135 12.75 12.69 -16.80
N ILE A 136 12.33 12.67 -18.07
CA ILE A 136 11.34 11.69 -18.56
C ILE A 136 11.90 10.26 -18.42
N LEU A 137 13.14 10.01 -18.84
CA LEU A 137 13.78 8.70 -18.71
C LEU A 137 13.91 8.26 -17.25
N TYR A 138 14.23 9.18 -16.34
CA TYR A 138 14.27 8.91 -14.91
C TYR A 138 12.89 8.46 -14.37
N LEU A 139 11.83 9.18 -14.72
CA LEU A 139 10.46 8.84 -14.27
C LEU A 139 9.96 7.53 -14.90
N VAL A 140 10.32 7.24 -16.15
CA VAL A 140 10.05 5.95 -16.78
C VAL A 140 10.83 4.84 -16.09
N GLY A 141 12.11 5.06 -15.80
CA GLY A 141 12.96 4.14 -15.04
C GLY A 141 12.36 3.83 -13.67
N TRP A 142 11.85 4.85 -12.96
CA TRP A 142 11.10 4.70 -11.72
C TRP A 142 9.93 3.72 -11.90
N ILE A 143 9.05 3.95 -12.88
CA ILE A 143 7.91 3.07 -13.17
C ILE A 143 8.38 1.64 -13.48
N CYS A 144 9.44 1.49 -14.28
CA CYS A 144 9.99 0.19 -14.64
C CYS A 144 10.53 -0.56 -13.43
N VAL A 145 11.28 0.10 -12.55
CA VAL A 145 11.85 -0.51 -11.33
C VAL A 145 10.74 -0.99 -10.40
N PHE A 146 9.71 -0.18 -10.14
CA PHE A 146 8.61 -0.62 -9.29
C PHE A 146 7.73 -1.68 -9.95
N THR A 147 7.58 -1.66 -11.27
CA THR A 147 6.91 -2.74 -12.01
C THR A 147 7.67 -4.05 -11.84
N LEU A 148 9.00 -4.02 -12.01
CA LEU A 148 9.86 -5.18 -11.81
C LEU A 148 9.80 -5.69 -10.38
N PHE A 149 9.87 -4.81 -9.39
CA PHE A 149 9.71 -5.16 -7.98
C PHE A 149 8.39 -5.93 -7.76
N LEU A 150 7.27 -5.42 -8.28
CA LEU A 150 5.97 -6.07 -8.16
C LEU A 150 5.85 -7.40 -8.91
N CYS A 151 6.65 -7.60 -9.95
CA CYS A 151 6.74 -8.89 -10.65
C CYS A 151 7.49 -9.94 -9.84
N VAL A 152 8.42 -9.52 -8.98
CA VAL A 152 9.26 -10.42 -8.19
C VAL A 152 8.57 -10.80 -6.88
N VAL A 153 7.95 -9.84 -6.20
CA VAL A 153 7.43 -10.08 -4.86
C VAL A 153 6.18 -10.99 -4.86
N ASN A 154 6.13 -11.91 -3.89
CA ASN A 154 4.97 -12.76 -3.56
C ASN A 154 3.81 -11.99 -2.91
N TYR A 155 3.72 -10.70 -3.20
CA TYR A 155 2.86 -9.77 -2.48
C TYR A 155 2.19 -8.78 -3.41
N ALA A 156 0.93 -9.03 -3.75
CA ALA A 156 0.14 -8.24 -4.70
C ALA A 156 -1.02 -7.42 -4.06
N PRO A 157 -0.77 -6.42 -3.18
CA PRO A 157 -1.82 -5.49 -2.80
C PRO A 157 -1.70 -4.11 -3.45
N SER A 158 -2.86 -3.47 -3.48
CA SER A 158 -3.08 -2.10 -3.95
C SER A 158 -2.18 -1.03 -3.32
N ARG A 159 -1.71 -1.23 -2.09
CA ARG A 159 -1.06 -0.17 -1.31
C ARG A 159 0.31 0.26 -1.84
N TYR A 160 1.02 -0.60 -2.57
CA TYR A 160 2.31 -0.22 -3.17
C TYR A 160 2.16 0.47 -4.52
N TYR A 161 0.96 0.47 -5.11
CA TYR A 161 0.71 1.22 -6.34
C TYR A 161 0.79 2.73 -6.14
N VAL A 162 0.68 3.21 -4.90
CA VAL A 162 0.92 4.61 -4.54
C VAL A 162 2.33 5.07 -4.94
N LEU A 163 3.30 4.15 -5.03
CA LEU A 163 4.67 4.46 -5.44
C LEU A 163 4.76 4.85 -6.93
N PHE A 164 3.76 4.52 -7.73
CA PHE A 164 3.66 4.93 -9.13
C PHE A 164 3.08 6.34 -9.28
N TYR A 165 2.37 6.84 -8.26
CA TYR A 165 1.61 8.07 -8.37
C TYR A 165 2.49 9.27 -8.73
N PRO A 166 3.63 9.53 -8.06
CA PRO A 166 4.45 10.69 -8.40
C PRO A 166 4.93 10.65 -9.85
N ALA A 167 5.46 9.52 -10.30
CA ALA A 167 5.98 9.38 -11.65
C ALA A 167 4.88 9.50 -12.72
N LEU A 168 3.76 8.79 -12.54
CA LEU A 168 2.63 8.84 -13.46
C LEU A 168 1.99 10.23 -13.49
N SER A 169 1.80 10.90 -12.35
CA SER A 169 1.22 12.23 -12.30
C SER A 169 2.11 13.28 -12.98
N ILE A 170 3.43 13.23 -12.79
CA ILE A 170 4.36 14.16 -13.45
C ILE A 170 4.38 13.90 -14.97
N LEU A 171 4.51 12.64 -15.41
CA LEU A 171 4.48 12.30 -16.83
C LEU A 171 3.15 12.68 -17.48
N ALA A 172 2.04 12.43 -16.79
CA ALA A 172 0.71 12.84 -17.25
C ALA A 172 0.58 14.36 -17.37
N ALA A 173 1.09 15.12 -16.41
CA ALA A 173 1.09 16.58 -16.46
C ALA A 173 1.92 17.11 -17.65
N VAL A 174 3.09 16.51 -17.91
CA VAL A 174 3.92 16.85 -19.08
C VAL A 174 3.18 16.52 -20.39
N GLY A 175 2.56 15.35 -20.49
CA GLY A 175 1.75 14.98 -21.66
C GLY A 175 0.55 15.91 -21.86
N LEU A 176 -0.14 16.26 -20.79
CA LEU A 176 -1.27 17.19 -20.83
C LEU A 176 -0.84 18.61 -21.23
N LYS A 177 0.34 19.07 -20.77
CA LYS A 177 0.92 20.35 -21.19
C LYS A 177 1.13 20.38 -22.71
N GLN A 178 1.73 19.33 -23.29
CA GLN A 178 1.94 19.24 -24.75
C GLN A 178 0.62 19.31 -25.54
N ILE A 179 -0.45 18.69 -25.03
CA ILE A 179 -1.77 18.76 -25.67
C ILE A 179 -2.38 20.16 -25.53
N THR A 180 -2.33 20.75 -24.34
CA THR A 180 -3.00 22.01 -24.02
C THR A 180 -2.31 23.25 -24.58
N GLU A 181 -0.99 23.22 -24.79
CA GLU A 181 -0.27 24.28 -25.51
C GLU A 181 -0.80 24.47 -26.94
N ASN A 182 -1.32 23.40 -27.55
CA ASN A 182 -1.92 23.43 -28.88
C ASN A 182 -3.40 23.84 -28.90
N LEU A 183 -4.05 23.99 -27.74
CA LEU A 183 -5.48 24.24 -27.62
C LEU A 183 -5.76 25.53 -26.85
N ARG A 184 -6.18 26.59 -27.54
CA ARG A 184 -6.51 27.90 -26.94
C ARG A 184 -7.61 27.82 -25.86
N ARG A 185 -8.50 26.83 -25.94
CA ARG A 185 -9.53 26.51 -24.91
C ARG A 185 -9.05 25.56 -23.80
N GLY A 186 -7.92 24.87 -23.99
CA GLY A 186 -7.40 23.85 -23.07
C GLY A 186 -7.01 24.41 -21.70
N LYS A 187 -6.52 25.65 -21.65
CA LYS A 187 -6.14 26.31 -20.39
C LYS A 187 -7.31 26.55 -19.43
N ALA A 188 -8.46 26.98 -19.96
CA ALA A 188 -9.66 27.21 -19.16
C ALA A 188 -10.26 25.91 -18.63
N VAL A 189 -10.27 24.85 -19.45
CA VAL A 189 -10.71 23.51 -19.03
C VAL A 189 -9.80 22.96 -17.94
N LEU A 190 -8.48 23.07 -18.10
CA LEU A 190 -7.51 22.64 -17.10
C LEU A 190 -7.69 23.39 -15.77
N ALA A 191 -7.85 24.71 -15.80
CA ALA A 191 -8.12 25.50 -14.61
C ALA A 191 -9.42 25.08 -13.90
N GLY A 192 -10.49 24.82 -14.66
CA GLY A 192 -11.75 24.32 -14.11
C GLY A 192 -11.62 22.93 -13.45
N LEU A 193 -10.87 22.01 -14.08
CA LEU A 193 -10.60 20.68 -13.52
C LEU A 193 -9.76 20.75 -12.24
N LEU A 194 -8.74 21.61 -12.20
CA LEU A 194 -7.92 21.82 -11.00
C LEU A 194 -8.73 22.43 -9.86
N LEU A 195 -9.61 23.39 -10.16
CA LEU A 195 -10.53 23.96 -9.16
C LEU A 195 -11.46 22.88 -8.59
N LEU A 196 -12.09 22.09 -9.46
CA LEU A 196 -12.97 20.99 -9.04
C LEU A 196 -12.22 19.97 -8.19
N TRP A 197 -11.03 19.54 -8.62
CA TRP A 197 -10.17 18.65 -7.85
C TRP A 197 -9.83 19.25 -6.48
N GLY A 198 -9.45 20.52 -6.42
CA GLY A 198 -9.14 21.23 -5.18
C GLY A 198 -10.33 21.26 -4.22
N LEU A 199 -11.54 21.52 -4.72
CA LEU A 199 -12.77 21.53 -3.92
C LEU A 199 -13.08 20.14 -3.36
N VAL A 200 -13.00 19.10 -4.20
CA VAL A 200 -13.24 17.70 -3.77
C VAL A 200 -12.22 17.26 -2.73
N ASN A 201 -10.93 17.55 -2.92
CA ASN A 201 -9.90 17.21 -1.95
C ASN A 201 -10.04 18.01 -0.66
N THR A 202 -10.38 19.29 -0.74
CA THR A 202 -10.64 20.12 0.45
C THR A 202 -11.81 19.55 1.25
N TYR A 203 -12.88 19.12 0.60
CA TYR A 203 -13.99 18.43 1.26
C TYR A 203 -13.53 17.16 1.96
N TRP A 204 -12.82 16.27 1.26
CA TRP A 204 -12.33 15.02 1.84
C TRP A 204 -11.36 15.21 3.00
N VAL A 205 -10.42 16.16 2.88
CA VAL A 205 -9.47 16.49 3.94
C VAL A 205 -10.20 17.11 5.13
N SER A 206 -11.17 17.99 4.89
CA SER A 206 -11.98 18.59 5.96
C SER A 206 -12.83 17.54 6.67
N ASP A 207 -13.47 16.62 5.93
CA ASP A 207 -14.19 15.48 6.49
C ASP A 207 -13.26 14.61 7.35
N TRP A 208 -12.08 14.26 6.82
CA TRP A 208 -11.12 13.47 7.56
C TRP A 208 -10.65 14.16 8.85
N LEU A 209 -10.29 15.44 8.78
CA LEU A 209 -9.84 16.24 9.94
C LEU A 209 -10.93 16.39 11.00
N THR A 210 -12.18 16.57 10.59
CA THR A 210 -13.33 16.75 11.51
C THR A 210 -13.81 15.43 12.13
N HIS A 211 -13.42 14.28 11.57
CA HIS A 211 -13.79 12.94 12.07
C HIS A 211 -12.61 12.14 12.65
N LEU A 212 -11.49 12.80 13.00
CA LEU A 212 -10.40 12.15 13.71
C LEU A 212 -10.89 11.62 15.06
N THR A 213 -10.68 10.33 15.33
CA THR A 213 -11.02 9.69 16.61
C THR A 213 -9.87 8.82 17.10
N TYR A 214 -9.71 8.71 18.41
CA TYR A 214 -8.69 7.88 19.07
C TYR A 214 -9.19 6.45 19.37
N ARG A 215 -10.23 5.99 18.68
CA ARG A 215 -10.85 4.69 18.96
C ARG A 215 -9.94 3.50 18.62
N GLN A 216 -9.12 3.65 17.58
CA GLN A 216 -8.14 2.63 17.20
C GLN A 216 -7.04 2.49 18.24
N GLU A 217 -6.56 3.60 18.80
CA GLU A 217 -5.59 3.61 19.90
C GLU A 217 -6.20 3.03 21.18
N ALA A 218 -7.44 3.38 21.51
CA ALA A 218 -8.13 2.81 22.67
C ALA A 218 -8.30 1.30 22.55
N ALA A 219 -8.62 0.79 21.35
CA ALA A 219 -8.70 -0.64 21.09
C ALA A 219 -7.34 -1.34 21.21
N ASP A 220 -6.27 -0.72 20.71
CA ASP A 220 -4.89 -1.21 20.85
C ASP A 220 -4.45 -1.36 22.31
N ARG A 221 -4.69 -0.33 23.13
CA ARG A 221 -4.42 -0.38 24.57
C ARG A 221 -5.25 -1.44 25.27
N TRP A 222 -6.55 -1.50 24.97
CA TRP A 222 -7.44 -2.51 25.56
C TRP A 222 -6.95 -3.93 25.26
N LEU A 223 -6.57 -4.21 24.01
CA LEU A 223 -6.03 -5.50 23.62
C LEU A 223 -4.74 -5.83 24.39
N GLY A 224 -3.84 -4.86 24.54
CA GLY A 224 -2.61 -5.01 25.32
C GLY A 224 -2.83 -5.20 26.83
N GLU A 225 -3.92 -4.68 27.39
CA GLU A 225 -4.22 -4.85 28.81
C GLU A 225 -4.94 -6.18 29.11
N HIS A 226 -5.69 -6.72 28.15
CA HIS A 226 -6.63 -7.82 28.41
C HIS A 226 -6.19 -9.16 27.81
N LEU A 227 -5.31 -9.16 26.80
CA LEU A 227 -4.84 -10.40 26.18
C LEU A 227 -3.49 -10.85 26.79
N PRO A 228 -3.28 -12.18 26.93
CA PRO A 228 -2.10 -12.72 27.59
C PRO A 228 -0.81 -12.37 26.83
N GLN A 229 0.31 -12.42 27.54
CA GLN A 229 1.62 -12.26 26.91
C GLN A 229 1.84 -13.32 25.83
N ASN A 230 2.59 -12.96 24.78
CA ASN A 230 2.89 -13.81 23.62
C ASN A 230 1.66 -14.30 22.84
N ALA A 231 0.48 -13.71 23.05
CA ALA A 231 -0.70 -14.03 22.26
C ALA A 231 -0.50 -13.65 20.78
N VAL A 232 -1.05 -14.47 19.90
CA VAL A 232 -1.06 -14.26 18.45
C VAL A 232 -2.45 -13.79 18.03
N VAL A 233 -2.51 -12.70 17.28
CA VAL A 233 -3.78 -12.09 16.87
C VAL A 233 -3.86 -12.06 15.34
N PHE A 234 -4.84 -12.78 14.79
CA PHE A 234 -5.02 -12.96 13.35
C PHE A 234 -6.05 -12.00 12.77
N GLY A 235 -5.85 -11.58 11.53
CA GLY A 235 -6.88 -10.96 10.71
C GLY A 235 -6.39 -9.77 9.89
N ALA A 236 -7.23 -9.29 8.97
CA ALA A 236 -6.88 -8.17 8.11
C ALA A 236 -6.70 -6.86 8.90
N VAL A 237 -7.45 -6.71 9.99
CA VAL A 237 -7.43 -5.53 10.86
C VAL A 237 -6.47 -5.64 12.05
N ALA A 238 -5.94 -6.84 12.34
CA ALA A 238 -5.09 -7.08 13.50
C ALA A 238 -3.84 -6.19 13.55
N PRO A 239 -3.06 -6.02 12.46
CA PRO A 239 -1.89 -5.12 12.48
C PRO A 239 -2.24 -3.66 12.78
N GLY A 240 -3.45 -3.21 12.43
CA GLY A 240 -3.90 -1.85 12.73
C GLY A 240 -4.26 -1.64 14.19
N LEU A 241 -4.62 -2.71 14.91
CA LEU A 241 -5.07 -2.67 16.30
C LEU A 241 -4.03 -3.20 17.30
N CYS A 242 -2.85 -3.59 16.82
CA CYS A 242 -1.76 -4.10 17.66
C CYS A 242 -0.44 -3.40 17.30
N ILE A 243 -0.49 -2.08 17.10
CA ILE A 243 0.66 -1.28 16.70
C ILE A 243 1.58 -1.05 17.91
N ASN A 244 1.01 -0.82 19.09
CA ASN A 244 1.76 -0.37 20.27
C ASN A 244 1.58 -1.29 21.48
N ASN A 245 1.27 -2.56 21.26
CA ASN A 245 1.14 -3.55 22.33
C ASN A 245 2.05 -4.77 22.12
N HIS A 246 2.10 -5.66 23.10
CA HIS A 246 3.01 -6.81 23.14
C HIS A 246 2.53 -8.03 22.33
N LEU A 247 1.42 -7.90 21.61
CA LEU A 247 0.80 -8.99 20.89
C LEU A 247 1.56 -9.24 19.58
N LEU A 248 1.48 -10.46 19.04
CA LEU A 248 2.01 -10.77 17.72
C LEU A 248 0.88 -10.68 16.68
N PRO A 249 0.74 -9.55 15.95
CA PRO A 249 -0.26 -9.45 14.91
C PRO A 249 0.16 -10.22 13.66
N ILE A 250 -0.69 -11.14 13.22
CA ILE A 250 -0.55 -11.84 11.95
C ILE A 250 -1.60 -11.29 10.99
N CYS A 251 -1.13 -10.48 10.03
CA CYS A 251 -1.97 -10.05 8.93
C CYS A 251 -2.40 -11.28 8.12
N MET A 252 -3.71 -11.49 8.03
CA MET A 252 -4.30 -12.52 7.19
C MET A 252 -5.18 -11.83 6.15
N ILE A 253 -4.86 -12.03 4.87
CA ILE A 253 -5.65 -11.55 3.74
C ILE A 253 -5.79 -12.72 2.77
N ALA A 254 -7.01 -13.20 2.60
CA ALA A 254 -7.36 -14.32 1.72
C ALA A 254 -6.72 -14.20 0.33
N GLY A 255 -6.07 -15.25 -0.15
CA GLY A 255 -5.34 -15.36 -1.41
C GLY A 255 -4.14 -14.42 -1.57
N LEU A 256 -3.74 -13.71 -0.51
CA LEU A 256 -2.62 -12.75 -0.55
C LEU A 256 -1.49 -13.21 0.35
N CYS A 257 -1.77 -13.39 1.64
CA CYS A 257 -0.77 -13.82 2.59
C CYS A 257 -1.40 -14.47 3.82
N ASN A 258 -0.69 -15.49 4.32
CA ASN A 258 -0.99 -16.20 5.57
C ASN A 258 -2.41 -16.79 5.65
N ASP A 259 -3.03 -17.12 4.53
CA ASP A 259 -4.37 -17.70 4.47
C ASP A 259 -4.37 -19.24 4.47
N HIS A 260 -3.22 -19.88 4.23
CA HIS A 260 -3.10 -21.34 4.33
C HIS A 260 -2.81 -21.78 5.78
N HIS A 261 -3.84 -22.34 6.43
CA HIS A 261 -3.82 -22.78 7.84
C HIS A 261 -3.20 -21.76 8.82
N PRO A 262 -3.71 -20.50 8.86
CA PRO A 262 -3.16 -19.45 9.72
C PRO A 262 -3.18 -19.79 11.19
N VAL A 263 -4.25 -20.46 11.65
CA VAL A 263 -4.53 -20.66 13.07
C VAL A 263 -3.70 -21.83 13.62
N GLU A 264 -3.51 -22.87 12.82
CA GLU A 264 -2.82 -24.11 13.14
C GLU A 264 -1.32 -23.89 13.30
N ARG A 265 -0.73 -23.03 12.47
CA ARG A 265 0.71 -22.74 12.47
C ARG A 265 1.23 -22.24 13.83
N PHE A 266 0.34 -21.67 14.65
CA PHE A 266 0.67 -21.13 15.97
C PHE A 266 0.05 -21.95 17.10
N ALA A 267 -0.25 -23.23 16.87
CA ALA A 267 -0.64 -24.16 17.93
C ALA A 267 0.36 -24.11 19.09
N GLY A 268 -0.16 -24.17 20.32
CA GLY A 268 0.64 -24.03 21.55
C GLY A 268 0.80 -22.59 22.06
N ARG A 269 0.34 -21.56 21.31
CA ARG A 269 0.25 -20.18 21.81
C ARG A 269 -1.21 -19.77 22.06
N PRO A 270 -1.47 -18.78 22.94
CA PRO A 270 -2.77 -18.11 22.99
C PRO A 270 -3.07 -17.47 21.64
N ARG A 271 -4.26 -17.70 21.11
CA ARG A 271 -4.62 -17.37 19.72
C ARG A 271 -5.96 -16.65 19.68
N TYR A 272 -6.02 -15.53 18.98
CA TYR A 272 -7.20 -14.70 18.86
C TYR A 272 -7.42 -14.27 17.42
N ILE A 273 -8.68 -14.12 17.02
CA ILE A 273 -9.07 -13.68 15.67
C ILE A 273 -9.77 -12.32 15.80
N LEU A 274 -9.26 -11.33 15.07
CA LEU A 274 -9.83 -10.00 14.90
C LEU A 274 -10.32 -9.82 13.48
N ILE A 275 -11.63 -9.63 13.30
CA ILE A 275 -12.23 -9.47 11.97
C ILE A 275 -13.16 -8.27 11.93
N LEU A 276 -13.30 -7.66 10.74
CA LEU A 276 -14.50 -6.90 10.45
C LEU A 276 -15.70 -7.83 10.64
N ASP A 277 -16.62 -7.39 11.51
CA ASP A 277 -17.69 -8.20 12.04
C ASP A 277 -19.03 -7.46 11.93
N ASN A 278 -20.09 -8.21 12.19
CA ASN A 278 -21.45 -7.70 12.23
C ASN A 278 -21.59 -6.65 13.33
N ASN A 279 -22.20 -5.52 12.96
CA ASN A 279 -22.67 -4.53 13.95
C ASN A 279 -24.02 -4.93 14.59
N GLY A 280 -24.50 -6.15 14.34
CA GLY A 280 -25.77 -6.68 14.85
C GLY A 280 -26.99 -6.39 13.99
N LYS A 281 -26.88 -5.48 13.00
CA LYS A 281 -27.96 -5.14 12.05
C LYS A 281 -27.57 -5.37 10.59
N ASP A 282 -26.29 -5.26 10.28
CA ASP A 282 -25.74 -5.40 8.94
C ASP A 282 -24.61 -6.43 8.92
N HIS A 283 -24.71 -7.37 7.97
CA HIS A 283 -23.76 -8.46 7.78
C HIS A 283 -22.81 -8.23 6.59
N ARG A 284 -23.00 -7.14 5.82
CA ARG A 284 -22.28 -6.92 4.55
C ARG A 284 -20.76 -6.82 4.70
N TRP A 285 -20.29 -6.38 5.86
CA TRP A 285 -18.88 -6.14 6.14
C TRP A 285 -18.17 -7.29 6.86
N ARG A 286 -18.91 -8.34 7.24
CA ARG A 286 -18.30 -9.48 7.93
C ARG A 286 -17.37 -10.23 6.99
N GLU A 287 -16.15 -10.50 7.46
CA GLU A 287 -15.13 -11.15 6.66
C GLU A 287 -15.54 -12.59 6.27
N ARG A 288 -16.00 -12.73 5.02
CA ARG A 288 -16.57 -14.00 4.50
C ARG A 288 -15.58 -15.16 4.54
N TRP A 289 -14.30 -14.89 4.35
CA TRP A 289 -13.28 -15.94 4.33
C TRP A 289 -13.22 -16.70 5.66
N TRP A 290 -13.22 -15.98 6.80
CA TRP A 290 -13.25 -16.60 8.11
C TRP A 290 -14.53 -17.37 8.37
N VAL A 291 -15.68 -16.85 7.93
CA VAL A 291 -16.96 -17.55 8.03
C VAL A 291 -16.98 -18.84 7.21
N GLN A 292 -16.24 -18.90 6.11
CA GLN A 292 -16.18 -20.07 5.23
C GLN A 292 -15.21 -21.15 5.72
N HIS A 293 -14.04 -20.77 6.23
CA HIS A 293 -12.96 -21.70 6.59
C HIS A 293 -12.93 -22.03 8.08
N TYR A 294 -13.34 -21.08 8.93
CA TYR A 294 -13.35 -21.23 10.38
C TYR A 294 -14.69 -20.81 11.03
N PRO A 295 -15.84 -21.29 10.53
CA PRO A 295 -17.16 -20.86 11.00
C PRO A 295 -17.34 -20.99 12.52
N ASP A 296 -16.83 -22.09 13.08
CA ASP A 296 -16.94 -22.40 14.51
C ASP A 296 -16.06 -21.49 15.38
N LEU A 297 -14.96 -20.93 14.84
CA LEU A 297 -14.10 -20.01 15.58
C LEU A 297 -14.66 -18.59 15.60
N VAL A 298 -15.34 -18.19 14.53
CA VAL A 298 -15.88 -16.83 14.40
C VAL A 298 -17.39 -16.76 14.61
N ASP A 299 -18.03 -17.79 15.17
CA ASP A 299 -19.45 -17.77 15.52
C ASP A 299 -19.75 -16.56 16.42
N PRO A 300 -20.73 -15.68 16.09
CA PRO A 300 -21.01 -14.48 16.88
C PRO A 300 -21.31 -14.75 18.36
N LYS A 301 -21.76 -15.96 18.72
CA LYS A 301 -21.98 -16.39 20.11
C LYS A 301 -20.67 -16.54 20.90
N ARG A 302 -19.54 -16.74 20.21
CA ARG A 302 -18.21 -16.90 20.79
C ARG A 302 -17.42 -15.59 20.84
N ARG A 303 -18.02 -14.48 20.38
CA ARG A 303 -17.38 -13.17 20.39
C ARG A 303 -17.14 -12.73 21.83
N ILE A 304 -15.87 -12.56 22.19
CA ILE A 304 -15.48 -12.13 23.54
C ILE A 304 -15.48 -10.61 23.70
N HIS A 305 -15.25 -9.87 22.60
CA HIS A 305 -15.31 -8.41 22.60
C HIS A 305 -15.71 -7.85 21.23
N ALA A 306 -16.26 -6.64 21.20
CA ALA A 306 -16.63 -5.94 19.98
C ALA A 306 -16.23 -4.46 20.02
N PHE A 307 -15.23 -4.09 19.23
CA PHE A 307 -14.81 -2.70 19.06
C PHE A 307 -15.72 -2.03 18.03
N ARG A 308 -16.63 -1.19 18.50
CA ARG A 308 -17.60 -0.51 17.63
C ARG A 308 -17.05 0.80 17.12
N HIS A 309 -17.49 1.15 15.92
CA HIS A 309 -17.25 2.44 15.29
C HIS A 309 -15.75 2.74 15.07
N ILE A 310 -14.98 1.71 14.73
CA ILE A 310 -13.56 1.82 14.38
C ILE A 310 -13.47 2.35 12.94
N LEU A 311 -12.82 3.51 12.74
CA LEU A 311 -12.70 4.26 11.48
C LEU A 311 -14.00 4.84 10.89
N ARG A 312 -15.11 4.09 10.96
CA ARG A 312 -16.43 4.50 10.45
C ARG A 312 -17.54 4.15 11.44
N PRO A 313 -18.65 4.89 11.47
CA PRO A 313 -19.77 4.61 12.38
C PRO A 313 -20.41 3.23 12.23
N PHE A 314 -20.21 2.53 11.12
CA PHE A 314 -20.81 1.22 10.86
C PHE A 314 -19.84 0.06 10.96
N PHE A 315 -18.54 0.32 11.15
CA PHE A 315 -17.52 -0.71 11.28
C PHE A 315 -17.44 -1.21 12.72
N THR A 316 -17.67 -2.50 12.89
CA THR A 316 -17.46 -3.21 14.15
C THR A 316 -16.37 -4.25 13.92
N ILE A 317 -15.41 -4.32 14.83
CA ILE A 317 -14.38 -5.35 14.83
C ILE A 317 -14.68 -6.31 15.96
N GLY A 318 -14.89 -7.58 15.62
CA GLY A 318 -15.14 -8.66 16.57
C GLY A 318 -13.84 -9.34 16.96
N LEU A 319 -13.69 -9.61 18.25
CA LEU A 319 -12.61 -10.39 18.82
C LEU A 319 -13.13 -11.77 19.23
N TYR A 320 -12.43 -12.81 18.79
CA TYR A 320 -12.78 -14.21 19.01
C TYR A 320 -11.58 -14.98 19.56
N GLU A 321 -11.81 -15.85 20.53
CA GLU A 321 -10.77 -16.71 21.10
C GLU A 321 -10.71 -18.06 20.37
N VAL A 322 -9.49 -18.50 20.05
CA VAL A 322 -9.25 -19.84 19.52
C VAL A 322 -8.94 -20.78 20.68
N PRO A 323 -9.69 -21.90 20.84
CA PRO A 323 -9.44 -22.85 21.92
C PRO A 323 -8.01 -23.42 21.86
N PRO A 324 -7.35 -23.67 23.00
CA PRO A 324 -6.00 -24.24 23.03
C PRO A 324 -5.91 -25.57 22.25
N ASN A 325 -6.93 -26.42 22.40
CA ASN A 325 -6.99 -27.75 21.79
C ASN A 325 -7.77 -27.76 20.46
N TRP A 326 -7.84 -26.63 19.75
CA TRP A 326 -8.51 -26.59 18.45
C TRP A 326 -7.84 -27.59 17.47
N PRO A 327 -8.57 -28.59 16.95
CA PRO A 327 -8.00 -29.70 16.17
C PRO A 327 -7.52 -29.30 14.77
N GLY A 328 -7.70 -28.04 14.38
CA GLY A 328 -7.40 -27.50 13.06
C GLY A 328 -8.66 -27.20 12.26
N GLU A 329 -8.48 -26.72 11.04
CA GLU A 329 -9.55 -26.42 10.10
C GLU A 329 -10.50 -27.62 10.02
N SER A 330 -11.79 -27.39 10.24
CA SER A 330 -12.75 -28.48 10.15
C SER A 330 -12.67 -29.03 8.73
N SER A 331 -12.49 -30.34 8.61
CA SER A 331 -12.45 -31.05 7.32
C SER A 331 -13.84 -31.04 6.69
N SER A 332 -14.32 -29.87 6.29
CA SER A 332 -15.40 -29.64 5.34
C SER A 332 -15.50 -28.15 5.04
N PRO A 333 -15.04 -27.78 3.85
CA PRO A 333 -16.04 -27.37 2.88
C PRO A 333 -15.95 -28.17 1.59
N LYS A 334 -17.12 -28.53 1.06
CA LYS A 334 -17.32 -28.86 -0.35
C LYS A 334 -16.97 -27.62 -1.19
N THR A 335 -15.71 -27.27 -1.36
CA THR A 335 -15.29 -26.20 -2.27
C THR A 335 -14.98 -26.80 -3.63
N LYS A 336 -15.88 -26.55 -4.58
CA LYS A 336 -15.49 -26.40 -5.99
C LYS A 336 -14.31 -25.41 -6.05
N PRO A 337 -13.33 -25.64 -6.94
CA PRO A 337 -12.19 -24.75 -7.08
C PRO A 337 -12.65 -23.32 -7.34
N LEU A 338 -11.97 -22.37 -6.68
CA LEU A 338 -12.15 -20.92 -6.74
C LEU A 338 -11.71 -20.35 -8.11
N HIS A 339 -12.12 -20.99 -9.22
CA HIS A 339 -12.01 -20.49 -10.58
C HIS A 339 -13.34 -19.90 -11.05
N SER A 340 -13.97 -19.01 -10.26
CA SER A 340 -15.00 -18.09 -10.77
C SER A 340 -15.41 -17.06 -9.73
N GLN A 341 -14.50 -16.24 -9.22
CA GLN A 341 -14.90 -14.91 -8.78
C GLN A 341 -15.01 -14.00 -10.02
N ARG A 342 -16.12 -14.16 -10.75
CA ARG A 342 -16.65 -13.08 -11.61
C ARG A 342 -17.56 -12.20 -10.74
N GLY A 343 -17.44 -10.89 -10.99
CA GLY A 343 -18.08 -9.74 -10.35
C GLY A 343 -19.49 -9.91 -9.82
#